data_AF-A0A6B3EWK5-F1
#
_entry.id   AF-A0A6B3EWK5-F1
#
_cell.length_a   1.000
_cell.length_b   1.000
_cell.length_c   1.000
_cell.angle_alpha   90.00
_cell.angle_beta   90.00
_cell.angle_gamma   90.00
#
_symmetry.space_group_name_H-M   'P 1'
#
loop_
_entity.id
_entity.type
_entity.pdbx_description
1 polymer ?
#
loop_
_entity_poly.entity_id
_entity_poly.type
_entity_poly.pdbx_seq_one_letter_code
_entity_poly.pdbx_strand_id
1 'polypeptide(L)'
;SWATTFDELTRQGRLMSDPSLLITRPTATDPSLAPPGQHLHYILAPCPNTALGPGPAQWQSLAPRYRDSLLAVLERRGMTG
;
A
#
# COMPACT_ATOMS: atom_id res chain seq x y z
N SER A 1 15.81 -4.25 -4.07
CA SER A 1 16.18 -3.84 -5.45
C SER A 1 14.93 -3.89 -6.31
N TRP A 2 14.72 -2.93 -7.20
CA TRP A 2 13.56 -2.88 -8.10
C TRP A 2 13.31 -4.20 -8.85
N ALA A 3 14.37 -4.89 -9.28
CA ALA A 3 14.26 -6.18 -9.97
C ALA A 3 13.56 -7.25 -9.12
N THR A 4 13.83 -7.27 -7.81
CA THR A 4 13.21 -8.21 -6.86
C THR A 4 11.71 -7.96 -6.75
N THR A 5 11.30 -6.69 -6.59
CA THR A 5 9.90 -6.29 -6.51
C THR A 5 9.11 -6.72 -7.76
N PHE A 6 9.67 -6.49 -8.95
CA PHE A 6 9.03 -6.94 -10.19
C PHE A 6 8.89 -8.46 -10.25
N ASP A 7 9.92 -9.20 -9.82
CA ASP A 7 9.87 -10.66 -9.81
C ASP A 7 8.78 -11.19 -8.87
N GLU A 8 8.70 -10.63 -7.66
CA GLU A 8 7.66 -10.96 -6.67
C GLU A 8 6.26 -10.77 -7.25
N LEU A 9 5.99 -9.61 -7.86
CA LEU A 9 4.66 -9.26 -8.36
C LEU A 9 4.28 -10.00 -9.66
N THR A 10 5.22 -10.18 -10.58
CA THR A 10 4.92 -10.58 -11.97
C THR A 10 5.29 -12.02 -12.29
N ARG A 11 6.13 -12.67 -11.48
CA ARG A 11 6.53 -14.07 -11.68
C ARG A 11 6.15 -14.97 -10.51
N GLN A 12 6.22 -14.46 -9.27
CA GLN A 12 5.96 -15.27 -8.08
C GLN A 12 4.53 -15.12 -7.53
N GLY A 13 3.77 -14.10 -7.97
CA GLY A 13 2.42 -13.85 -7.46
C GLY A 13 2.39 -13.41 -5.99
N ARG A 14 3.48 -12.83 -5.51
CA ARG A 14 3.66 -12.44 -4.11
C ARG A 14 3.57 -10.94 -3.94
N LEU A 15 3.20 -10.51 -2.74
CA LEU A 15 3.30 -9.13 -2.31
C LEU A 15 4.76 -8.71 -2.19
N MET A 16 5.02 -7.40 -2.32
CA MET A 16 6.35 -6.83 -2.23
C MET A 16 6.92 -7.01 -0.81
N SER A 17 8.14 -7.53 -0.69
CA SER A 17 8.84 -7.62 0.60
C SER A 17 9.34 -6.26 1.10
N ASP A 18 9.70 -5.36 0.18
CA ASP A 18 10.01 -3.95 0.43
C ASP A 18 9.15 -3.08 -0.52
N PRO A 19 8.02 -2.53 -0.06
CA PRO A 19 7.02 -1.96 -0.96
C PRO A 19 7.41 -0.57 -1.45
N SER A 20 7.21 -0.33 -2.74
CA SER A 20 7.13 1.00 -3.33
C SER A 20 5.69 1.51 -3.24
N LEU A 21 5.50 2.72 -2.71
CA LEU A 21 4.18 3.28 -2.40
C LEU A 21 3.98 4.60 -3.13
N LEU A 22 2.81 4.77 -3.73
CA LEU A 22 2.33 6.08 -4.15
C LEU A 22 1.45 6.65 -3.04
N ILE A 23 1.77 7.87 -2.61
CA ILE A 23 1.08 8.55 -1.53
C ILE A 23 0.59 9.90 -2.03
N THR A 24 -0.72 10.13 -1.95
CA THR A 24 -1.36 11.39 -2.35
C THR A 24 -1.97 12.07 -1.13
N ARG A 25 -1.67 13.36 -0.93
CA ARG A 25 -2.24 14.20 0.13
C ARG A 25 -3.14 15.29 -0.46
N PRO A 26 -4.42 15.00 -0.75
CA PRO A 26 -5.33 15.98 -1.36
C PRO A 26 -5.60 17.22 -0.47
N THR A 27 -5.42 17.10 0.85
CA THR A 27 -5.51 18.26 1.77
C THR A 27 -4.43 19.31 1.57
N ALA A 28 -3.38 19.02 0.78
CA ALA A 28 -2.44 20.05 0.35
C ALA A 28 -3.10 21.12 -0.53
N THR A 29 -4.14 20.75 -1.28
CA THR A 29 -4.87 21.65 -2.19
C THR A 29 -6.26 21.99 -1.68
N ASP A 30 -6.92 21.09 -0.95
CA ASP A 30 -8.24 21.33 -0.34
C ASP A 30 -8.26 20.89 1.13
N PRO A 31 -8.01 21.82 2.07
CA PRO A 31 -8.01 21.53 3.50
C PRO A 31 -9.36 21.05 4.06
N SER A 32 -10.47 21.25 3.34
CA SER A 32 -11.81 20.85 3.83
C SER A 32 -12.04 19.33 3.81
N LEU A 33 -11.17 18.58 3.12
CA LEU A 33 -11.25 17.12 2.98
C LEU A 33 -10.84 16.34 4.24
N ALA A 34 -10.45 17.03 5.31
CA ALA A 34 -10.16 16.42 6.61
C ALA A 34 -10.59 17.37 7.76
N PRO A 35 -10.78 16.84 8.98
CA PRO A 35 -10.97 17.67 10.17
C PRO A 35 -9.81 18.67 10.38
N PRO A 36 -10.05 19.80 11.08
CA PRO A 36 -9.00 20.77 11.38
C PRO A 36 -7.76 20.12 12.02
N GLY A 37 -6.58 20.45 11.50
CA GLY A 37 -5.30 19.89 11.98
C GLY A 37 -5.00 18.47 11.49
N GLN A 38 -5.82 17.87 10.62
CA GLN A 38 -5.60 16.54 10.05
C GLN A 38 -5.33 16.59 8.55
N HIS A 39 -4.72 15.52 8.04
CA HIS A 39 -4.49 15.33 6.61
C HIS A 39 -5.05 14.00 6.14
N LEU A 40 -5.86 14.03 5.07
CA LEU A 40 -6.20 12.84 4.31
C LEU A 40 -5.00 12.38 3.48
N HIS A 41 -4.61 11.11 3.60
CA HIS A 41 -3.61 10.46 2.76
C HIS A 41 -4.22 9.25 2.07
N TYR A 42 -4.04 9.16 0.76
CA TYR A 42 -4.39 7.97 -0.03
C TYR A 42 -3.12 7.22 -0.40
N ILE A 43 -3.07 5.93 -0.07
CA ILE A 43 -1.88 5.08 -0.23
C ILE A 43 -2.21 3.97 -1.22
N LEU A 44 -1.38 3.84 -2.25
CA LEU A 44 -1.46 2.77 -3.24
C LEU A 44 -0.17 1.95 -3.24
N ALA A 45 -0.34 0.63 -3.18
CA ALA A 45 0.74 -0.34 -3.29
C ALA A 45 0.47 -1.28 -4.48
N PRO A 46 1.42 -1.44 -5.41
CA PRO A 46 1.34 -2.47 -6.44
C PRO A 46 1.19 -3.86 -5.84
N CYS A 47 0.32 -4.68 -6.43
CA CYS A 47 0.07 -6.05 -6.00
C CYS A 47 0.03 -7.00 -7.21
N PRO A 48 0.29 -8.30 -7.02
CA PRO A 48 0.21 -9.27 -8.12
C PRO A 48 -1.23 -9.32 -8.66
N ASN A 49 -1.38 -9.55 -9.96
CA ASN A 49 -2.69 -9.78 -10.54
C ASN A 49 -3.32 -11.09 -9.99
N THR A 50 -4.63 -11.25 -10.13
CA THR A 50 -5.37 -12.39 -9.58
C THR A 50 -5.23 -13.69 -10.36
N ALA A 51 -4.59 -13.69 -11.53
CA ALA A 51 -4.28 -14.91 -12.28
C ALA A 51 -3.03 -15.61 -11.74
N LEU A 52 -2.08 -14.83 -11.20
CA LEU A 52 -0.82 -15.33 -10.65
C LEU A 52 -0.80 -15.33 -9.11
N GLY A 53 -1.32 -14.26 -8.51
CA GLY A 53 -1.34 -14.07 -7.06
C GLY A 53 -2.65 -14.52 -6.41
N PRO A 54 -2.95 -14.01 -5.19
CA PRO A 54 -4.18 -14.35 -4.49
C PRO A 54 -5.41 -14.00 -5.31
N GLY A 55 -6.37 -14.92 -5.38
CA GLY A 55 -7.67 -14.69 -5.97
C GLY A 55 -8.56 -13.81 -5.08
N PRO A 56 -9.74 -13.38 -5.58
CA PRO A 56 -10.62 -12.44 -4.86
C PRO A 56 -10.99 -12.88 -3.43
N ALA A 57 -11.30 -14.17 -3.23
CA ALA A 57 -11.65 -14.70 -1.91
C ALA A 57 -10.45 -14.71 -0.94
N GLN A 58 -9.25 -15.00 -1.44
CA GLN A 58 -8.03 -14.95 -0.62
C GLN A 58 -7.67 -13.50 -0.24
N TRP A 59 -7.97 -12.54 -1.12
CA TRP A 59 -7.79 -11.12 -0.82
C TRP A 59 -8.65 -10.63 0.34
N GLN A 60 -9.86 -11.18 0.53
CA GLN A 60 -10.72 -10.79 1.64
C GLN A 60 -10.07 -11.06 3.01
N SER A 61 -9.32 -12.16 3.13
CA SER A 61 -8.59 -12.48 4.37
C SER A 61 -7.20 -11.83 4.45
N LEU A 62 -6.53 -11.64 3.32
CA LEU A 62 -5.19 -11.04 3.25
C LEU A 62 -5.20 -9.52 3.44
N ALA A 63 -6.17 -8.82 2.85
CA ALA A 63 -6.16 -7.36 2.76
C ALA A 63 -6.05 -6.63 4.11
N PRO A 64 -6.76 -7.03 5.19
CA PRO A 64 -6.62 -6.36 6.49
C PRO A 64 -5.19 -6.45 7.03
N ARG A 65 -4.57 -7.64 7.00
CA ARG A 65 -3.20 -7.84 7.48
C ARG A 65 -2.17 -7.13 6.60
N TYR A 66 -2.41 -7.10 5.29
CA TYR A 66 -1.54 -6.37 4.37
C TYR A 66 -1.63 -4.86 4.56
N ARG A 67 -2.84 -4.32 4.77
CA ARG A 67 -3.02 -2.91 5.14
C ARG A 67 -2.19 -2.57 6.38
N ASP A 68 -2.29 -3.38 7.43
CA ASP A 68 -1.58 -3.12 8.69
C ASP A 68 -0.05 -3.19 8.50
N SER A 69 0.44 -4.09 7.65
CA SER A 69 1.88 -4.14 7.34
C SER A 69 2.36 -2.93 6.54
N LEU A 70 1.54 -2.39 5.63
CA LEU A 70 1.83 -1.15 4.92
C LEU A 70 1.83 0.06 5.86
N LEU A 71 0.89 0.15 6.79
CA LEU A 71 0.90 1.20 7.81
C LEU A 71 2.17 1.14 8.66
N ALA A 72 2.59 -0.05 9.09
CA ALA A 72 3.85 -0.21 9.81
C ALA A 72 5.08 0.17 8.96
N VAL A 73 5.06 -0.04 7.65
CA VAL A 73 6.12 0.43 6.74
C VAL A 73 6.15 1.97 6.71
N LEU A 74 4.99 2.62 6.63
CA LEU A 74 4.88 4.08 6.61
C LEU A 74 5.41 4.70 7.90
N GLU A 75 5.01 4.16 9.05
CA GLU A 75 5.53 4.59 10.35
C GLU A 75 7.06 4.46 10.43
N ARG A 76 7.61 3.30 10.04
CA ARG A 76 9.07 3.09 9.99
C ARG A 76 9.79 4.04 9.04
N ARG A 77 9.09 4.55 8.01
CA ARG A 77 9.62 5.52 7.03
C ARG A 77 9.33 6.98 7.43
N GLY A 78 8.85 7.23 8.65
CA GLY A 78 8.67 8.58 9.22
C GLY A 78 7.30 9.20 8.98
N MET A 79 6.34 8.46 8.42
CA MET A 79 4.95 8.90 8.33
C MET A 79 4.19 8.41 9.56
N THR A 80 4.24 9.19 10.63
CA THR A 80 3.60 8.89 11.92
C THR A 80 2.20 9.50 11.99
N GLY A 81 1.23 8.76 12.50
CA GLY A 81 -0.13 9.25 12.75
C GLY A 81 -1.17 8.14 12.75
#